data_AF-B6W9Q9-F1
#
_entry.id   AF-B6W9Q9-F1
#
_cell.length_a   1.000
_cell.length_b   1.000
_cell.length_c   1.000
_cell.angle_alpha   90.00
_cell.angle_beta   90.00
_cell.angle_gamma   90.00
#
_symmetry.space_group_name_H-M   'P 1'
#
loop_
_entity.id
_entity.type
_entity.pdbx_description
1 polymer ?
#
loop_
_entity_poly.entity_id
_entity_poly.type
_entity_poly.pdbx_seq_one_letter_code
_entity_poly.pdbx_strand_id
1 'polypeptide(L)' 'MLSCEELCACEILEKFDISQPTLSSDMKKLEDANIIKSRKEGKNVFYIVNNESLKELEKLLGQIFESSPDCICKE' A
#
# COMPACT_ATOMS: atom_id res chain seq x y z
N MET A 1 -1.03 9.39 5.05
CA MET A 1 -1.67 8.62 6.15
C MET A 1 -0.89 7.37 6.57
N LEU A 2 0.07 6.84 5.80
CA LEU A 2 1.12 5.91 6.28
C LEU A 2 2.50 6.26 5.69
N SER A 3 2.59 7.49 5.16
CA SER A 3 3.66 8.00 4.29
C SER A 3 4.85 8.55 5.06
N CYS A 4 4.70 8.75 6.37
CA CYS A 4 5.70 9.39 7.22
C CYS A 4 6.13 8.47 8.36
N GLU A 5 5.18 7.75 8.97
CA GLU A 5 5.41 6.90 10.15
C GLU A 5 4.49 5.67 10.10
N GLU A 6 4.82 4.66 10.91
CA GLU A 6 3.94 3.52 11.15
C GLU A 6 2.72 3.96 11.98
N LEU A 7 1.54 3.42 11.67
CA LEU A 7 0.33 3.68 12.46
C LEU A 7 -0.22 2.39 13.05
N CYS A 8 -0.73 2.47 14.27
CA CYS A 8 -1.51 1.40 14.88
C CYS A 8 -2.82 1.18 14.12
N ALA A 9 -3.25 -0.08 14.03
CA ALA A 9 -4.59 -0.45 13.56
C ALA A 9 -5.70 0.32 14.28
N CYS A 10 -5.51 0.59 15.57
CA CYS A 10 -6.40 1.38 16.40
C CYS A 10 -6.52 2.84 15.95
N GLU A 11 -5.39 3.50 15.69
CA GLU A 11 -5.35 4.89 15.18
C GLU A 11 -5.92 5.01 13.77
N ILE A 12 -5.74 3.97 12.95
CA ILE A 12 -6.34 3.91 11.62
C ILE A 12 -7.86 3.78 11.74
N LEU A 13 -8.34 2.89 12.62
CA LEU A 13 -9.77 2.69 12.86
C LEU A 13 -10.46 3.95 13.39
N GLU A 14 -9.81 4.73 14.24
CA GLU A 14 -10.37 6.00 14.74
C GLU A 14 -10.51 7.07 13.64
N LYS A 15 -9.66 7.02 12.61
CA LYS A 15 -9.65 7.99 11.51
C LYS A 15 -10.55 7.62 10.34
N PHE A 16 -11.04 6.38 10.30
CA PHE A 16 -11.93 5.90 9.25
C PHE A 16 -13.26 5.42 9.84
N ASP A 17 -14.37 5.82 9.24
CA ASP A 17 -15.70 5.32 9.63
C ASP A 17 -15.96 3.92 9.05
N ILE A 18 -15.14 2.94 9.47
CA ILE A 18 -15.20 1.55 9.03
C ILE A 18 -15.12 0.59 10.20
N SER A 19 -15.63 -0.63 10.00
CA SER A 19 -15.54 -1.69 11.01
C SER A 19 -14.12 -2.26 11.11
N GLN A 20 -13.76 -2.78 12.29
CA GLN A 20 -12.48 -3.47 12.49
C GLN A 20 -12.28 -4.68 11.56
N PRO A 21 -13.31 -5.53 11.27
CA PRO A 21 -13.18 -6.60 10.29
C PRO A 21 -12.88 -6.08 8.88
N THR A 22 -13.52 -4.98 8.47
CA THR A 22 -13.26 -4.32 7.18
C THR A 22 -11.81 -3.84 7.11
N LEU A 23 -11.37 -3.10 8.12
CA LEU A 23 -10.00 -2.59 8.20
C LEU A 23 -8.98 -3.74 8.12
N SER A 24 -9.15 -4.79 8.93
CA SER A 24 -8.24 -5.94 8.92
C SER A 24 -8.22 -6.66 7.56
N SER A 25 -9.37 -6.81 6.91
CA SER A 25 -9.44 -7.41 5.57
C SER A 25 -8.69 -6.57 4.53
N ASP A 26 -8.88 -5.26 4.55
CA ASP A 26 -8.26 -4.37 3.56
C ASP A 26 -6.75 -4.22 3.81
N MET A 27 -6.33 -4.10 5.07
CA MET A 27 -4.89 -4.09 5.40
C MET A 27 -4.21 -5.39 4.97
N LYS A 28 -4.88 -6.54 5.14
CA LYS A 28 -4.35 -7.82 4.66
C LYS A 28 -4.19 -7.85 3.15
N LYS A 29 -5.17 -7.35 2.38
CA LYS A 29 -5.03 -7.25 0.90
C LYS A 29 -3.85 -6.35 0.50
N LEU A 30 -3.65 -5.24 1.21
CA LEU A 30 -2.53 -4.34 0.95
C LEU A 30 -1.17 -4.99 1.30
N GLU A 31 -1.13 -5.79 2.36
CA GLU A 31 0.05 -6.56 2.76
C GLU A 31 0.34 -7.69 1.76
N ASP A 32 -0.68 -8.43 1.32
CA ASP A 32 -0.59 -9.48 0.29
C ASP A 32 -0.13 -8.89 -1.06
N ALA A 33 -0.53 -7.65 -1.36
CA ALA A 33 -0.07 -6.90 -2.53
C ALA A 33 1.33 -6.27 -2.35
N ASN A 34 1.98 -6.50 -1.19
CA ASN A 34 3.29 -5.95 -0.81
C ASN A 34 3.37 -4.42 -0.81
N ILE A 35 2.23 -3.73 -0.72
CA ILE A 35 2.12 -2.26 -0.68
C ILE A 35 2.42 -1.74 0.74
N ILE A 36 2.07 -2.51 1.76
CA ILE A 36 2.35 -2.21 3.16
C ILE A 36 3.06 -3.38 3.84
N LYS A 37 3.71 -3.10 4.96
CA LYS A 37 4.26 -4.09 5.90
C LYS A 37 3.52 -3.97 7.22
N SER A 38 3.33 -5.08 7.92
CA SER A 38 2.79 -5.07 9.29
C SER A 38 3.83 -5.48 10.34
N ARG A 39 3.70 -4.93 11.54
CA ARG A 39 4.50 -5.25 12.72
C ARG A 39 3.59 -5.46 13.91
N LYS A 40 3.78 -6.55 14.66
CA LYS A 40 3.06 -6.77 15.91
C LYS A 40 3.92 -6.36 17.09
N GLU A 41 3.35 -5.56 17.99
CA GLU A 41 3.97 -5.17 19.24
C GLU A 41 2.95 -5.35 20.39
N GLY A 42 3.14 -6.41 21.16
CA GLY A 42 2.16 -6.86 22.17
C GLY A 42 0.82 -7.25 21.53
N LYS A 43 -0.25 -6.54 21.91
CA LYS A 43 -1.61 -6.72 21.35
C LYS A 43 -1.89 -5.84 20.14
N ASN A 44 -1.00 -4.90 19.83
CA ASN A 44 -1.20 -3.90 18.80
C ASN A 44 -0.55 -4.37 17.50
N VAL A 45 -1.21 -4.04 16.39
CA VAL A 45 -0.68 -4.22 15.03
C VAL A 45 -0.40 -2.84 14.47
N PHE A 46 0.80 -2.65 13.93
CA PHE A 46 1.24 -1.44 13.27
C PHE A 46 1.40 -1.71 11.79
N TYR A 47 1.05 -0.73 10.96
CA TYR A 47 1.20 -0.79 9.52
C TYR A 47 2.11 0.34 9.05
N ILE A 48 2.91 0.07 8.02
CA ILE A 48 3.75 1.07 7.36
C ILE A 48 3.77 0.81 5.85
N VAL A 49 3.91 1.86 5.05
CA VAL A 49 4.06 1.73 3.61
C VAL A 49 5.37 1.04 3.25
N ASN A 50 5.31 0.13 2.28
CA ASN A 50 6.49 -0.45 1.66
C ASN A 50 7.00 0.47 0.55
N ASN A 51 7.89 1.40 0.91
CA ASN A 51 8.46 2.37 -0.02
C ASN A 51 9.26 1.73 -1.16
N GLU A 52 9.83 0.54 -0.96
CA GLU A 52 10.58 -0.17 -2.01
C GLU A 52 9.64 -0.61 -3.13
N SER A 53 8.55 -1.29 -2.77
CA SER A 53 7.54 -1.77 -3.73
C SER A 53 6.81 -0.62 -4.43
N LEU A 54 6.55 0.49 -3.74
CA LEU A 54 5.96 1.67 -4.39
C LEU A 54 6.91 2.33 -5.39
N LYS A 55 8.22 2.39 -5.11
CA LYS A 55 9.21 2.92 -6.07
C LYS A 55 9.31 2.03 -7.31
N GLU A 56 9.24 0.71 -7.14
CA GLU A 56 9.20 -0.21 -8.27
C GLU A 56 7.93 -0.02 -9.11
N LEU A 57 6.78 0.12 -8.45
CA LEU A 57 5.51 0.40 -9.13
C LEU A 57 5.57 1.74 -9.89
N GLU A 58 6.08 2.80 -9.27
CA GLU A 58 6.26 4.11 -9.91
C GLU A 58 7.12 4.01 -11.16
N LYS A 59 8.23 3.28 -11.09
CA LYS A 59 9.11 3.03 -12.24
C LYS A 59 8.39 2.26 -13.35
N LEU A 60 7.66 1.20 -13.02
CA LEU A 60 6.90 0.41 -13.99
C LEU A 60 5.80 1.24 -14.67
N LEU A 61 5.06 2.03 -13.90
CA LEU A 61 4.06 2.94 -14.44
C LEU A 61 4.70 3.98 -15.36
N GLY A 62 5.85 4.54 -14.98
CA GLY A 62 6.64 5.42 -15.84
C GLY A 62 6.96 4.78 -17.19
N GLN A 63 7.39 3.52 -17.20
CA GLN A 63 7.67 2.77 -18.44
C GLN A 63 6.42 2.52 -19.29
N ILE A 64 5.23 2.38 -18.68
CA ILE A 64 3.96 2.21 -19.40
C ILE A 64 3.53 3.53 -20.04
N PHE A 65 3.75 4.66 -19.36
CA PHE A 65 3.36 5.99 -19.84
C PHE A 65 4.36 6.60 -20.83
N GLU A 66 5.63 6.21 -20.76
CA GLU A 66 6.61 6.56 -21.77
C GLU A 66 6.29 5.79 -23.07
N SER A 67 6.06 6.53 -24.17
CA SER A 67 5.72 5.93 -25.46
C SER A 67 6.83 4.99 -25.92
N SER A 68 6.57 3.68 -25.82
CA SER A 68 7.48 2.67 -26.37
C SER A 68 7.59 2.86 -27.90
N PRO A 69 8.79 2.74 -28.49
CA PRO A 69 8.95 2.66 -29.94
C PRO A 69 8.09 1.54 -30.55
N ASP A 70 7.76 0.49 -29.78
CA ASP A 70 6.94 -0.66 -30.18
C ASP A 70 5.47 -0.60 -29.69
N CYS A 71 4.90 0.61 -29.49
CA CYS A 71 3.46 0.73 -29.18
C CYS A 71 2.66 0.17 -30.37
N ILE A 72 1.83 -0.86 -30.12
CA ILE A 72 0.82 -1.37 -31.08
C ILE A 72 -0.17 -0.30 -31.56
N CYS A 73 -0.18 0.84 -30.86
CA CYS A 73 -0.95 2.04 -31.09
C CYS A 73 -0.47 2.86 -32.30
N LYS A 74 0.66 2.47 -32.91
CA LYS A 74 1.29 3.13 -34.07
C LYS A 74 1.02 2.42 -35.40
N GLU A 75 0.20 1.38 -35.43
CA GLU A 75 -0.37 0.83 -36.68
C GLU A 75 -1.82 1.29 -36.89
#